data_AF-A0A1Q5SRD1-F1
#
_entry.id   AF-A0A1Q5SRD1-F1
#
_cell.length_a   1.000
_cell.length_b   1.000
_cell.length_c   1.000
_cell.angle_alpha   90.00
_cell.angle_beta   90.00
_cell.angle_gamma   90.00
#
_symmetry.space_group_name_H-M   'P 1'
#
loop_
_entity.id
_entity.type
_entity.pdbx_description
1 polymer ?
#
loop_
_entity_poly.entity_id
_entity_poly.type
_entity_poly.pdbx_seq_one_letter_code
_entity_poly.pdbx_strand_id
1 'polypeptide(L)'
;MFRCNGALRTLEAYVPSGAGALDWHAIGIRRDPRTGEMEWGLGSKEAERVEVYQRYERGEPGEGFLLGSQGRTNWIVRHSGSSLNSLDHQPFWSLRLMGSDTKRRAGEYETRIRINSD
;
A
#
# COMPACT_ATOMS: atom_id res chain seq x y z
N MET A 1 -5.01 -1.44 -10.76
CA MET A 1 -4.43 -2.76 -10.43
C MET A 1 -3.08 -2.55 -9.77
N PHE A 2 -2.71 -3.36 -8.77
CA PHE A 2 -1.43 -3.25 -8.05
C PHE A 2 -0.62 -4.53 -8.19
N ARG A 3 0.71 -4.41 -8.17
CA ARG A 3 1.63 -5.56 -8.09
C ARG A 3 2.80 -5.25 -7.17
N CYS A 4 3.34 -6.29 -6.57
CA CYS A 4 4.65 -6.25 -5.92
C CYS A 4 5.70 -6.73 -6.93
N ASN A 5 6.70 -5.90 -7.23
CA ASN A 5 7.79 -6.27 -8.10
C ASN A 5 8.98 -6.75 -7.24
N GLY A 6 9.20 -8.07 -7.19
CA GLY A 6 10.23 -8.68 -6.36
C GLY A 6 11.65 -8.30 -6.77
N ALA A 7 11.92 -8.17 -8.07
CA ALA A 7 13.23 -7.83 -8.60
C ALA A 7 13.62 -6.38 -8.26
N LEU A 8 12.68 -5.44 -8.41
CA LEU A 8 12.93 -4.03 -8.11
C LEU A 8 12.63 -3.65 -6.66
N ARG A 9 12.02 -4.56 -5.88
CA ARG A 9 11.56 -4.33 -4.51
C ARG A 9 10.66 -3.09 -4.44
N THR A 10 9.68 -3.01 -5.33
CA THR A 10 8.74 -1.89 -5.43
C THR A 10 7.30 -2.36 -5.32
N LEU A 11 6.44 -1.50 -4.79
CA LEU A 11 4.99 -1.60 -4.97
C LEU A 11 4.60 -0.71 -6.15
N GLU A 12 3.93 -1.29 -7.14
CA GLU A 12 3.63 -0.64 -8.40
C GLU A 12 2.12 -0.64 -8.69
N ALA A 13 1.65 0.41 -9.34
CA ALA A 13 0.30 0.46 -9.91
C ALA A 13 0.36 0.49 -11.43
N TYR A 14 -0.63 -0.12 -12.04
CA TYR A 14 -0.87 -0.01 -13.47
C TYR A 14 -1.66 1.27 -13.73
N VAL A 15 -0.97 2.29 -14.25
CA VAL A 15 -1.48 3.67 -14.37
C VAL A 15 -1.22 4.23 -15.77
N PRO A 16 -1.97 5.26 -16.20
CA PRO A 16 -1.69 5.97 -17.45
C PRO A 16 -0.27 6.52 -17.48
N SER A 17 0.43 6.27 -18.58
CA SER A 17 1.79 6.72 -18.84
C SER A 17 1.94 7.17 -20.30
N GLY A 18 2.52 8.35 -20.50
CA GLY A 18 2.75 8.92 -21.83
C GLY A 18 1.47 9.15 -22.63
N ALA A 19 1.50 8.81 -23.92
CA ALA A 19 0.46 9.07 -24.91
C ALA A 19 -0.79 8.15 -24.78
N GLY A 20 -1.27 7.94 -23.56
CA GLY A 20 -2.48 7.15 -23.29
C GLY A 20 -2.28 5.64 -23.13
N ALA A 21 -1.03 5.17 -23.07
CA ALA A 21 -0.73 3.79 -22.70
C ALA A 21 -0.87 3.60 -21.18
N LEU A 22 -1.03 2.36 -20.74
CA LEU A 22 -0.94 1.99 -19.33
C LEU A 22 0.41 1.29 -19.11
N ASP A 23 1.08 1.62 -18.00
CA ASP A 23 2.33 0.99 -17.61
C ASP A 23 2.45 0.89 -16.09
N TRP A 24 3.37 0.05 -15.62
CA TRP A 24 3.64 -0.16 -14.21
C TRP A 24 4.62 0.87 -13.69
N HIS A 25 4.17 1.67 -12.73
CA HIS A 25 4.99 2.69 -12.08
C HIS A 25 5.06 2.45 -10.59
N ALA A 26 6.23 2.65 -10.01
CA ALA A 26 6.38 2.67 -8.56
C ALA A 26 5.51 3.80 -7.99
N ILE A 27 4.70 3.46 -6.99
CA ILE A 27 3.78 4.41 -6.36
C ILE A 27 4.22 4.74 -4.95
N GLY A 28 4.03 6.00 -4.58
CA GLY A 28 4.02 6.41 -3.19
C GLY A 28 2.62 6.29 -2.58
N ILE A 29 2.57 6.52 -1.28
CA ILE A 29 1.35 6.59 -0.49
C ILE A 29 1.24 7.98 0.11
N ARG A 30 0.05 8.57 0.08
CA ARG A 30 -0.25 9.75 0.89
C ARG A 30 -1.30 9.37 1.92
N ARG A 31 -1.05 9.74 3.18
CA ARG A 31 -2.05 9.60 4.25
C ARG A 31 -2.93 10.85 4.24
N ASP A 32 -4.22 10.69 4.01
CA ASP A 32 -5.18 11.74 4.30
C ASP A 32 -5.13 12.02 5.82
N PRO A 33 -4.77 13.23 6.26
CA PRO A 33 -4.61 13.53 7.69
C PRO A 33 -5.93 13.45 8.48
N ARG A 34 -7.09 13.57 7.82
CA ARG A 34 -8.42 13.53 8.43
C ARG A 34 -8.93 12.10 8.53
N THR A 35 -8.79 11.32 7.46
CA THR A 35 -9.38 9.97 7.40
C THR A 35 -8.35 8.88 7.66
N GLY A 36 -7.05 9.20 7.63
CA GLY A 36 -5.95 8.25 7.63
C GLY A 36 -5.91 7.39 6.38
N GLU A 37 -6.87 7.51 5.46
CA GLU A 37 -6.95 6.68 4.26
C GLU A 37 -5.76 6.95 3.35
N MET A 38 -5.45 5.94 2.55
CA MET A 38 -4.28 5.98 1.71
C MET A 38 -4.67 6.30 0.28
N GLU A 39 -4.10 7.37 -0.22
CA GLU A 39 -4.20 7.77 -1.60
C GLU A 39 -2.98 7.25 -2.36
N TRP A 40 -3.24 6.73 -3.56
CA TRP A 40 -2.27 6.06 -4.42
C TRP A 40 -2.18 6.78 -5.76
N GLY A 41 -1.09 6.58 -6.50
CA GLY A 41 -0.94 7.13 -7.86
C GLY A 41 -0.65 8.64 -7.88
N LEU A 42 -0.36 9.25 -6.74
CA LEU A 42 0.12 10.62 -6.67
C LEU A 42 1.62 10.61 -6.99
N GLY A 43 1.97 10.97 -8.23
CA GLY A 43 3.35 11.30 -8.61
C GLY A 43 3.85 12.62 -8.00
N SER A 44 3.21 13.10 -6.93
CA SER A 44 3.54 14.38 -6.31
C SER A 44 4.65 14.22 -5.27
N LYS A 45 5.42 15.30 -5.06
CA LYS A 45 6.46 15.39 -4.00
C LYS A 45 5.93 15.15 -2.58
N GLU A 46 4.61 15.06 -2.42
CA GLU A 46 3.92 14.89 -1.15
C GLU A 46 3.62 13.42 -0.83
N ALA A 47 3.88 12.50 -1.77
CA ALA A 47 3.71 11.08 -1.53
C ALA A 47 4.91 10.51 -0.76
N GLU A 48 4.62 9.82 0.34
CA GLU A 48 5.60 9.03 1.07
C GLU A 48 5.98 7.78 0.25
N ARG A 49 7.26 7.43 0.22
CA ARG A 49 7.70 6.23 -0.51
C ARG A 49 7.28 4.97 0.24
N VAL A 50 6.80 3.97 -0.50
CA VAL A 50 6.69 2.60 0.02
C VAL A 50 8.07 1.96 -0.04
N GLU A 51 8.50 1.42 1.09
CA GLU A 51 9.81 0.86 1.32
C GLU A 51 9.70 -0.64 1.64
N VAL A 52 10.82 -1.34 1.50
CA VAL A 52 10.92 -2.77 1.68
C VAL A 52 11.77 -3.09 2.90
N TYR A 53 11.22 -3.89 3.80
CA TYR A 53 11.80 -4.23 5.08
C TYR A 53 12.09 -5.72 5.15
N GLN A 54 13.36 -6.07 5.38
CA GLN A 54 13.70 -7.45 5.73
C GLN A 54 13.20 -7.73 7.14
N ARG A 55 12.37 -8.76 7.28
CA ARG A 55 11.97 -9.25 8.61
C ARG A 55 13.05 -10.17 9.13
N TYR A 56 13.37 -10.05 10.42
CA TYR A 56 14.25 -10.98 11.13
C TYR A 56 13.48 -11.66 12.26
N GLU A 57 13.66 -12.97 12.41
CA GLU A 57 13.14 -13.74 13.53
C GLU A 57 14.31 -14.42 14.24
N ARG A 58 14.51 -14.11 15.53
CA ARG A 58 15.64 -14.62 16.34
C ARG A 58 17.02 -14.39 15.71
N GLY A 59 17.19 -13.30 14.98
CA GLY A 59 18.46 -12.93 14.34
C GLY A 59 18.62 -13.46 12.91
N GLU A 60 17.77 -14.40 12.49
CA GLU A 60 17.79 -14.94 11.13
C GLU A 60 16.83 -14.19 10.20
N PRO A 61 17.20 -13.95 8.93
CA PRO A 61 16.28 -13.35 7.97
C PRO A 61 15.09 -14.28 7.74
N GLY A 62 13.89 -13.77 8.00
CA GLY A 62 12.64 -14.45 7.68
C GLY A 62 12.38 -14.48 6.17
N GLU A 63 11.47 -15.35 5.75
CA GLU A 63 11.12 -15.51 4.34
C GLU A 63 10.40 -14.26 3.78
N GLY A 64 10.92 -13.75 2.67
CA GLY A 64 10.40 -12.59 1.95
C GLY A 64 10.65 -11.24 2.63
N PHE A 65 10.08 -10.20 2.05
CA PHE A 65 10.18 -8.83 2.54
C PHE A 65 8.82 -8.25 2.88
N LEU A 66 8.76 -7.39 3.90
CA LEU A 66 7.56 -6.64 4.24
C LEU A 66 7.53 -5.30 3.52
N LEU A 67 6.36 -4.89 3.07
CA LEU A 67 6.14 -3.52 2.61
C LEU A 67 5.77 -2.62 3.78
N GLY A 68 6.27 -1.40 3.72
CA GLY A 68 6.05 -0.40 4.76
C GLY A 68 6.39 1.02 4.31
N SER A 69 6.42 1.94 5.25
CA SER A 69 6.96 3.30 5.06
C SER A 69 7.35 3.85 6.43
N GLN A 70 8.49 4.55 6.52
CA GLN A 70 8.95 5.23 7.74
C GLN A 70 9.05 4.29 8.96
N GLY A 71 9.61 3.10 8.77
CA GLY A 71 9.80 2.08 9.80
C GLY A 71 8.55 1.28 10.18
N ARG A 72 7.43 1.46 9.48
CA ARG A 72 6.14 0.86 9.82
C ARG A 72 5.72 -0.13 8.75
N THR A 73 5.35 -1.35 9.15
CA THR A 73 4.95 -2.44 8.24
C THR A 73 3.57 -3.02 8.53
N ASN A 74 2.85 -2.49 9.52
CA ASN A 74 1.50 -2.94 9.86
C ASN A 74 0.47 -2.14 9.06
N TRP A 75 -0.37 -2.86 8.35
CA TRP A 75 -1.39 -2.32 7.47
C TRP A 75 -2.76 -2.65 8.01
N ILE A 76 -3.74 -1.86 7.60
CA ILE A 76 -5.15 -2.11 7.81
C ILE A 76 -5.80 -2.28 6.45
N VAL A 77 -6.59 -3.34 6.31
CA VAL A 77 -7.50 -3.53 5.19
C VAL A 77 -8.95 -3.34 5.64
N ARG A 78 -9.73 -2.69 4.78
CA ARG A 78 -11.17 -2.55 4.96
C ARG A 78 -11.87 -2.81 3.64
N HIS A 79 -12.87 -3.67 3.68
CA HIS A 79 -13.77 -3.84 2.56
C HIS A 79 -14.78 -2.68 2.59
N SER A 80 -14.68 -1.80 1.61
CA SER A 80 -15.69 -0.80 1.33
C SER A 80 -16.66 -1.45 0.34
N GLY A 81 -17.92 -1.60 0.74
CA GLY A 81 -18.97 -2.13 -0.14
C GLY A 81 -19.19 -1.26 -1.38
N SER A 82 -20.29 -1.50 -2.10
CA SER A 82 -20.66 -0.75 -3.32
C SER A 82 -20.87 0.75 -3.14
N SER A 83 -20.73 1.28 -1.92
CA SER A 83 -21.10 2.65 -1.59
C SER A 83 -20.04 3.73 -1.83
N LEU A 84 -18.80 3.43 -2.24
CA LEU A 84 -17.72 4.44 -2.14
C LEU A 84 -16.65 4.50 -3.26
N ASN A 85 -16.81 3.85 -4.42
CA ASN A 85 -15.96 4.17 -5.58
C ASN A 85 -16.64 5.27 -6.40
N SER A 86 -15.97 6.42 -6.59
CA SER A 86 -16.45 7.57 -7.38
C SER A 86 -16.59 7.29 -8.88
N LEU A 87 -16.00 6.21 -9.39
CA LEU A 87 -16.01 5.87 -10.81
C LEU A 87 -17.08 4.83 -11.17
N ASP A 88 -17.26 3.76 -10.37
CA ASP A 88 -18.07 2.61 -10.81
C ASP A 88 -18.96 1.94 -9.73
N HIS A 89 -19.07 2.49 -8.51
CA HIS A 89 -19.84 1.87 -7.40
C HIS A 89 -19.48 0.40 -7.10
N GLN A 90 -18.31 -0.06 -7.54
CA GLN A 90 -17.88 -1.43 -7.28
C GLN A 90 -17.31 -1.54 -5.86
N PRO A 91 -17.53 -2.67 -5.18
CA PRO A 91 -16.87 -2.95 -3.91
C PRO A 91 -15.36 -2.96 -4.11
N PHE A 92 -14.63 -2.41 -3.15
CA PHE A 92 -13.18 -2.35 -3.20
C PHE A 92 -12.57 -2.54 -1.82
N TRP A 93 -11.34 -3.01 -1.81
CA TRP A 93 -10.53 -3.07 -0.60
C TRP A 93 -9.71 -1.78 -0.51
N SER A 94 -9.90 -1.06 0.60
CA SER A 94 -9.03 0.04 0.98
C SER A 94 -7.93 -0.45 1.90
N LEU A 95 -6.78 0.19 1.78
CA LEU A 95 -5.56 -0.11 2.51
C LEU A 95 -5.10 1.15 3.23
N ARG A 96 -4.62 1.01 4.46
CA ARG A 96 -4.10 2.11 5.26
C ARG A 96 -2.88 1.66 6.07
N LEU A 97 -1.77 2.37 5.96
CA LEU A 97 -0.61 2.11 6.80
C LEU A 97 -0.84 2.64 8.22
N MET A 98 -0.73 1.78 9.23
CA MET A 98 -0.89 2.20 10.62
C MET A 98 0.23 3.14 11.03
N GLY A 99 -0.13 4.22 11.69
CA GLY A 99 0.79 5.14 12.36
C GLY A 99 0.63 5.12 13.87
N SER A 100 1.53 5.83 14.56
CA SER A 100 1.54 6.00 16.03
C SER A 100 0.19 6.44 16.59
N ASP A 101 -0.48 7.35 15.89
CA ASP A 101 -1.67 8.05 16.40
C ASP A 101 -2.97 7.49 15.80
N THR A 102 -2.86 6.43 14.98
CA THR A 102 -4.00 5.92 14.22
C THR A 102 -4.59 4.69 14.92
N LYS A 103 -5.87 4.79 15.28
CA LYS A 103 -6.63 3.67 15.87
C LYS A 103 -7.34 2.86 14.78
N ARG A 104 -7.57 1.58 15.08
CA ARG A 104 -8.40 0.71 14.25
C ARG A 104 -9.89 1.06 14.41
N ARG A 105 -10.64 1.03 13.32
CA ARG A 105 -12.09 1.26 13.26
C ARG A 105 -12.86 -0.08 13.21
N ALA A 106 -14.17 -0.04 13.42
CA ALA A 106 -15.01 -1.21 13.22
C ALA A 106 -14.99 -1.66 11.75
N GLY A 107 -14.88 -2.98 11.50
CA GLY A 107 -14.80 -3.55 10.15
C GLY A 107 -13.42 -3.43 9.48
N GLU A 108 -12.39 -3.01 10.23
CA GLU A 108 -10.99 -2.99 9.78
C GLU A 108 -10.24 -4.23 10.29
N TYR A 109 -9.38 -4.80 9.44
CA TYR A 109 -8.53 -5.93 9.76
C TYR A 109 -7.06 -5.56 9.63
N GLU A 110 -6.26 -5.92 10.64
CA GLU A 110 -4.80 -5.73 10.57
C GLU A 110 -4.17 -6.80 9.69
N THR A 111 -3.21 -6.39 8.87
CA THR A 111 -2.49 -7.27 7.95
C THR A 111 -1.07 -6.79 7.71
N ARG A 112 -0.28 -7.62 7.05
CA ARG A 112 1.05 -7.28 6.53
C ARG A 112 1.10 -7.64 5.07
N ILE A 113 1.70 -6.77 4.26
CA ILE A 113 1.91 -7.04 2.83
C ILE A 113 3.32 -7.59 2.68
N ARG A 114 3.44 -8.78 2.10
CA ARG A 114 4.71 -9.48 1.89
C ARG A 114 5.01 -9.56 0.39
N ILE A 115 6.26 -9.30 0.03
CA ILE A 115 6.86 -9.70 -1.24
C ILE A 115 7.59 -11.01 -0.99
N ASN A 116 7.16 -12.08 -1.66
CA ASN A 116 7.92 -13.32 -1.63
C ASN A 116 9.21 -13.09 -2.43
N SER A 117 10.34 -13.52 -1.88
CA SER A 117 11.57 -13.66 -2.63
C SER A 117 11.42 -14.90 -3.51
N ASP A 118 11.18 -14.70 -4.80
CA ASP A 118 11.27 -15.77 -5.81
C ASP A 118 12.73 -16.23 -5.96
#